data_AF-A0AAX3N0N3-F1
#
_entry.id   AF-A0AAX3N0N3-F1
#
_cell.length_a   1.000
_cell.length_b   1.000
_cell.length_c   1.000
_cell.angle_alpha   90.00
_cell.angle_beta   90.00
_cell.angle_gamma   90.00
#
_symmetry.space_group_name_H-M   'P 1'
#
loop_
_entity.id
_entity.type
_entity.pdbx_description
1 polymer ?
#
loop_
_entity_poly.entity_id
_entity_poly.type
_entity_poly.pdbx_seq_one_letter_code
_entity_poly.pdbx_strand_id
1 'polypeptide(L)'
;MMVDQILREVLDRRSQEIVEICEREHLELYKLFSETLENMRQHMPEHLYHKTGQLEDLFLHSNIQLIKTAHKLGYDDAQSLKQWNEHLDTTAI
;
A
#
# COMPACT_ATOMS: atom_id res chain seq x y z
N MET A 1 9.04 22.52 18.17
CA MET A 1 10.32 22.38 17.43
C MET A 1 10.99 21.01 17.56
N MET A 2 11.10 20.37 18.74
CA MET A 2 11.60 18.99 18.84
C MET A 2 10.47 17.94 18.90
N VAL A 3 9.39 18.26 19.63
CA VAL A 3 8.20 17.39 19.78
C VAL A 3 7.48 17.20 18.45
N ASP A 4 7.34 18.27 17.65
CA ASP A 4 6.70 18.20 16.33
C ASP A 4 7.46 17.29 15.34
N GLN A 5 8.79 17.25 15.46
CA GLN A 5 9.65 16.45 14.59
C GLN A 5 9.60 14.97 14.98
N ILE A 6 9.67 14.66 16.28
CA ILE A 6 9.48 13.30 16.80
C ILE A 6 8.09 12.77 16.42
N LEU A 7 7.06 13.62 16.51
CA LEU A 7 5.71 13.25 16.09
C LEU A 7 5.65 12.91 14.60
N ARG A 8 6.28 13.72 13.75
CA ARG A 8 6.30 13.47 12.31
C ARG A 8 6.95 12.12 11.98
N GLU A 9 8.06 11.82 12.65
CA GLU A 9 8.76 10.53 12.50
C GLU A 9 7.92 9.34 12.94
N VAL A 10 7.13 9.46 14.01
CA VAL A 10 6.22 8.40 14.47
C VAL A 10 5.06 8.19 13.50
N LEU A 11 4.48 9.27 12.99
CA LEU A 11 3.39 9.22 11.99
C LEU A 11 3.87 8.57 10.69
N ASP A 12 5.03 8.99 10.19
CA ASP A 12 5.61 8.45 8.96
C ASP A 12 6.00 6.98 9.13
N ARG A 13 6.54 6.59 10.29
CA ARG A 13 6.86 5.18 10.60
C ARG A 13 5.61 4.31 10.55
N ARG A 14 4.49 4.76 11.13
CA ARG A 14 3.25 3.98 11.14
C ARG A 14 2.64 3.83 9.75
N SER A 15 2.70 4.88 8.94
CA SER A 15 2.33 4.82 7.52
C SER A 15 3.18 3.79 6.76
N GLN A 16 4.50 3.86 6.97
CA GLN A 16 5.45 2.97 6.31
C GLN A 16 5.25 1.50 6.68
N GLU A 17 4.97 1.18 7.95
CA GLU A 17 4.69 -0.19 8.39
C GLU A 17 3.49 -0.81 7.65
N ILE A 18 2.41 -0.05 7.45
CA ILE A 18 1.22 -0.53 6.73
C ILE A 18 1.54 -0.70 5.23
N VAL A 19 2.29 0.23 4.64
CA VAL A 19 2.76 0.10 3.26
C VAL A 19 3.61 -1.16 3.08
N GLU A 20 4.57 -1.44 3.97
CA GLU A 20 5.42 -2.63 3.90
C GLU A 20 4.64 -3.94 3.99
N ILE A 21 3.60 -4.00 4.83
CA ILE A 21 2.70 -5.16 4.91
C ILE A 21 2.00 -5.37 3.56
N CYS A 22 1.40 -4.31 3.02
CA CYS A 22 0.69 -4.37 1.74
C CYS A 22 1.63 -4.74 0.58
N GLU A 23 2.82 -4.14 0.51
CA GLU A 23 3.84 -4.46 -0.50
C GLU A 23 4.28 -5.92 -0.43
N ARG A 24 4.54 -6.44 0.77
CA ARG A 24 4.94 -7.84 0.95
C ARG A 24 3.85 -8.81 0.53
N GLU A 25 2.60 -8.58 0.92
CA GLU A 25 1.48 -9.44 0.55
C GLU A 25 1.19 -9.40 -0.95
N HIS A 26 1.33 -8.22 -1.58
CA HIS A 26 1.11 -8.06 -3.02
C HIS A 26 2.27 -8.51 -3.89
N LEU A 27 3.51 -8.54 -3.37
CA LEU A 27 4.66 -9.01 -4.11
C LEU A 27 4.48 -10.47 -4.58
N GLU A 28 3.96 -11.33 -3.70
CA GLU A 28 3.73 -12.73 -4.01
C GLU A 28 2.59 -12.91 -5.03
N LEU A 29 1.54 -12.09 -4.93
CA LEU A 29 0.45 -12.07 -5.92
C LEU A 29 0.95 -11.59 -7.29
N TYR A 30 1.79 -10.56 -7.32
CA TYR A 30 2.38 -10.05 -8.55
C TYR A 30 3.30 -11.09 -9.20
N LYS A 31 4.17 -11.75 -8.43
CA LYS A 31 5.01 -12.85 -8.96
C LYS A 31 4.15 -13.95 -9.59
N LEU A 32 3.14 -14.44 -8.88
CA LEU A 32 2.26 -15.48 -9.38
C LEU A 32 1.52 -15.06 -10.65
N PHE A 33 1.02 -13.82 -10.69
CA PHE A 33 0.36 -13.25 -11.87
C PHE A 33 1.31 -13.19 -13.07
N SER A 34 2.51 -12.62 -12.90
CA SER A 34 3.49 -12.45 -13.97
C SER A 34 4.00 -13.80 -14.49
N GLU A 35 4.31 -14.75 -13.61
CA GLU A 35 4.72 -16.10 -13.99
C GLU A 35 3.60 -16.84 -14.76
N THR A 36 2.36 -16.69 -14.32
CA THR A 36 1.21 -17.29 -15.01
C THR A 36 1.01 -16.66 -16.39
N LEU A 37 1.08 -15.33 -16.48
CA LEU A 37 0.90 -14.61 -17.73
C LEU A 37 1.98 -14.98 -18.75
N GLU A 38 3.23 -15.10 -18.32
CA GLU A 38 4.36 -15.47 -19.17
C GLU A 38 4.22 -16.91 -19.69
N ASN A 39 3.82 -17.86 -18.83
CA ASN A 39 3.51 -19.22 -19.25
C ASN A 39 2.35 -19.27 -20.26
N MET A 40 1.33 -18.44 -20.08
CA MET A 40 0.22 -18.34 -21.02
C MET A 40 0.67 -17.76 -22.36
N ARG A 41 1.51 -16.72 -22.36
CA ARG A 41 2.02 -16.05 -23.59
C ARG A 41 2.67 -17.03 -24.55
N GLN A 42 3.41 -18.03 -24.04
CA GLN A 42 4.05 -19.06 -24.88
C GLN A 42 3.07 -19.88 -25.73
N HIS A 43 1.80 -19.90 -25.37
CA HIS A 43 0.75 -20.69 -26.01
C HIS A 43 -0.40 -19.83 -26.53
N MET A 44 -0.27 -18.49 -26.45
CA MET A 44 -1.36 -17.55 -26.67
C MET A 44 -1.47 -17.14 -28.14
N PRO A 45 -2.68 -17.15 -28.72
CA PRO A 45 -2.93 -16.55 -30.03
C PRO A 45 -2.60 -15.05 -30.07
N GLU A 46 -1.99 -14.59 -31.17
CA GLU A 46 -1.51 -13.20 -31.31
C GLU A 46 -2.54 -12.12 -31.01
N HIS A 47 -3.80 -12.34 -31.43
CA HIS A 47 -4.89 -11.40 -31.24
C HIS A 47 -5.26 -11.17 -29.76
N LEU A 48 -4.79 -12.02 -28.85
CA LEU A 48 -5.02 -11.88 -27.41
C LEU A 48 -3.89 -11.12 -26.69
N TYR A 49 -2.70 -10.98 -27.28
CA TYR A 49 -1.56 -10.31 -26.63
C TYR A 49 -1.91 -8.91 -26.12
N HIS A 50 -2.60 -8.12 -26.95
CA HIS A 50 -3.01 -6.78 -26.58
C HIS A 50 -3.98 -6.78 -25.37
N LYS A 51 -4.96 -7.69 -25.37
CA LYS A 51 -5.94 -7.81 -24.28
C LYS A 51 -5.27 -8.25 -22.98
N THR A 52 -4.30 -9.16 -23.07
CA THR A 52 -3.56 -9.61 -21.88
C THR A 52 -2.59 -8.57 -21.35
N GLY A 53 -2.01 -7.73 -22.22
CA GLY A 53 -1.26 -6.55 -21.79
C GLY A 53 -2.14 -5.55 -21.03
N GLN A 54 -3.36 -5.31 -21.51
CA GLN A 54 -4.32 -4.45 -20.79
C GLN A 54 -4.69 -5.00 -19.40
N LEU A 55 -4.78 -6.33 -19.26
CA LEU A 55 -5.04 -6.95 -17.95
C LEU A 55 -3.85 -6.79 -16.99
N GLU A 56 -2.63 -6.92 -17.49
CA GLU A 56 -1.40 -6.66 -16.72
C GLU A 56 -1.34 -5.20 -16.26
N ASP A 57 -1.62 -4.24 -17.16
CA ASP A 57 -1.66 -2.81 -16.83
C ASP A 57 -2.71 -2.49 -15.76
N LEU A 58 -3.91 -3.07 -15.87
CA LEU A 58 -4.97 -2.90 -14.88
C LEU A 58 -4.58 -3.47 -13.51
N PHE A 59 -3.93 -4.64 -13.49
CA PHE A 59 -3.43 -5.25 -12.26
C PHE A 59 -2.39 -4.36 -11.59
N LEU A 60 -1.39 -3.89 -12.34
CA LEU A 60 -0.37 -2.96 -11.86
C LEU A 60 -0.97 -1.64 -11.34
N HIS A 61 -1.94 -1.08 -12.07
CA HIS A 61 -2.62 0.14 -11.64
C HIS A 61 -3.36 -0.05 -10.32
N SER A 62 -4.10 -1.15 -10.17
CA SER A 62 -4.80 -1.49 -8.94
C SER A 62 -3.84 -1.59 -7.76
N ASN A 63 -2.67 -2.22 -7.96
CA ASN A 63 -1.66 -2.36 -6.93
C ASN A 63 -1.09 -1.00 -6.47
N ILE A 64 -0.81 -0.09 -7.41
CA ILE A 64 -0.37 1.28 -7.08
C ILE A 64 -1.44 2.00 -6.25
N GLN A 65 -2.73 1.84 -6.58
CA GLN A 65 -3.80 2.44 -5.80
C GLN A 65 -3.89 1.85 -4.40
N LEU A 66 -3.72 0.53 -4.26
CA LEU A 66 -3.72 -0.13 -2.95
C LEU A 66 -2.61 0.41 -2.06
N ILE A 67 -1.38 0.58 -2.57
CA ILE A 67 -0.28 1.18 -1.81
C ILE A 67 -0.59 2.62 -1.38
N LYS A 68 -1.17 3.43 -2.27
CA LYS A 68 -1.60 4.80 -1.92
C LYS A 68 -2.66 4.82 -0.83
N THR A 69 -3.62 3.91 -0.89
CA THR A 69 -4.66 3.76 0.12
C THR A 69 -4.06 3.31 1.46
N ALA A 70 -3.16 2.33 1.44
CA ALA A 70 -2.45 1.84 2.63
C ALA A 70 -1.68 2.96 3.34
N HIS A 71 -0.94 3.78 2.58
CA HIS A 71 -0.25 4.95 3.11
C HIS A 71 -1.22 5.96 3.73
N LYS A 72 -2.35 6.24 3.08
CA LYS A 72 -3.37 7.14 3.62
C LYS A 72 -3.96 6.60 4.93
N LEU A 73 -4.30 5.31 4.98
CA LEU A 73 -4.84 4.67 6.17
C LEU A 73 -3.85 4.74 7.34
N GLY A 74 -2.58 4.44 7.11
CA GLY A 74 -1.58 4.53 8.17
C GLY A 74 -1.35 5.94 8.68
N TYR A 75 -1.47 6.95 7.81
CA TYR A 75 -1.48 8.35 8.23
C TYR A 75 -2.70 8.71 9.09
N ASP A 76 -3.90 8.34 8.64
CA ASP A 76 -5.18 8.62 9.33
C ASP A 76 -5.24 7.92 10.71
N ASP A 77 -4.77 6.67 10.79
CA ASP A 77 -4.65 5.90 12.03
C ASP A 77 -3.72 6.61 13.03
N ALA A 78 -2.55 7.02 12.57
CA ALA A 78 -1.56 7.66 13.41
C ALA A 78 -2.02 9.06 13.88
N GLN A 79 -2.76 9.79 13.04
CA GLN A 79 -3.40 11.05 13.43
C GLN A 79 -4.49 10.85 14.49
N SER A 80 -5.28 9.79 14.39
CA SER A 80 -6.33 9.46 15.37
C SER A 80 -5.74 9.11 16.74
N LEU A 81 -4.63 8.35 16.77
CA LEU A 81 -3.89 8.05 18.00
C LEU A 81 -3.34 9.32 18.67
N LYS A 82 -2.84 10.27 17.89
CA LYS A 82 -2.38 11.57 18.39
C LYS A 82 -3.52 12.31 19.11
N GLN A 83 -4.66 12.47 18.45
CA GLN A 83 -5.82 13.17 19.01
C GLN A 83 -6.29 12.53 20.30
N TRP A 84 -6.28 11.19 20.34
CA TRP A 84 -6.65 10.45 21.54
C TRP A 84 -5.66 10.69 22.70
N ASN A 85 -4.35 10.71 22.42
CA ASN A 85 -3.34 11.00 23.43
C ASN A 85 -3.48 12.44 24.00
N GLU A 86 -3.69 13.44 23.14
CA GLU A 86 -3.95 14.82 23.56
C GLU A 86 -5.24 14.94 24.41
N HIS A 87 -6.25 14.11 24.12
CA HIS A 87 -7.48 14.06 24.90
C HIS A 87 -7.27 13.43 26.29
N LEU A 88 -6.45 12.40 26.41
CA LEU A 88 -6.09 11.80 27.70
C LEU A 88 -5.31 12.78 28.59
N ASP A 89 -4.35 13.49 28.01
CA ASP A 89 -3.55 14.49 28.75
C ASP A 89 -4.42 15.65 29.27
N THR A 90 -5.55 15.95 28.61
CA THR A 90 -6.49 17.00 29.05
C THR A 90 -7.58 16.51 30.02
N THR A 91 -7.79 15.20 30.13
CA THR A 91 -8.80 14.60 31.02
C THR A 91 -8.21 13.96 32.28
N ALA A 92 -6.89 13.77 32.35
CA ALA A 92 -6.18 13.42 33.57
C ALA A 92 -6.12 14.63 34.53
N ILE A 93 -7.20 14.85 35.28
CA ILE A 93 -7.28 15.73 36.47
C ILE A 93 -7.41 14.85 37.72
#